data_AF-C3YK78-F1
#
_entry.id   AF-C3YK78-F1
#
_cell.length_a   1.000
_cell.length_b   1.000
_cell.length_c   1.000
_cell.angle_alpha   90.00
_cell.angle_beta   90.00
_cell.angle_gamma   90.00
#
_symmetry.space_group_name_H-M   'P 1'
#
loop_
_entity.id
_entity.type
_entity.pdbx_description
1 polymer ?
#
loop_
_entity_poly.entity_id
_entity_poly.type
_entity_poly.pdbx_seq_one_letter_code
_entity_poly.pdbx_strand_id
1 'polypeptide(L)'
;MSCKKRTQPGLVKWNNEETKALIALWGQEETQRKLGKMHRNRDIFEEIASGLMKIGFEKTAEQCKTKVKNLKSRYRTVLDHNNKSGNDPMFMPFFDDLHTLLRDRPTSR
;
A
#
# COMPACT_ATOMS: atom_id res chain seq x y z
N MET A 1 24.42 10.89 16.51
CA MET A 1 23.50 9.73 16.36
C MET A 1 22.25 9.97 17.22
N SER A 2 21.15 10.50 16.67
CA SER A 2 19.82 10.35 17.29
C SER A 2 18.74 10.94 16.38
N CYS A 3 17.93 10.08 15.77
CA CYS A 3 16.62 10.47 15.22
C CYS A 3 15.60 9.37 15.56
N LYS A 4 15.37 9.12 16.86
CA LYS A 4 14.17 8.38 17.29
C LYS A 4 12.99 9.36 17.37
N LYS A 5 12.50 9.85 16.24
CA LYS A 5 11.19 10.51 16.21
C LYS A 5 10.11 9.45 16.25
N ARG A 6 9.64 9.13 17.47
CA ARG A 6 8.34 8.47 17.65
C ARG A 6 7.28 9.47 17.24
N THR A 7 6.66 9.28 16.08
CA THR A 7 5.52 10.10 15.65
C THR A 7 4.24 9.33 15.97
N GLN A 8 3.45 9.91 16.88
CA GLN A 8 2.15 9.41 17.33
C GLN A 8 1.11 9.38 16.18
N PRO A 9 0.04 8.56 16.28
CA PRO A 9 -0.95 8.38 15.22
C PRO A 9 -1.93 9.57 15.14
N GLY A 10 -1.42 10.74 14.77
CA GLY A 10 -2.23 11.83 14.23
C GLY A 10 -2.45 11.59 12.73
N LEU A 11 -3.69 11.75 12.26
CA LEU A 11 -4.17 11.57 10.88
C LEU A 11 -3.07 11.85 9.83
N VAL A 12 -2.37 10.81 9.38
CA VAL A 12 -1.29 10.97 8.41
C VAL A 12 -1.94 11.34 7.09
N LYS A 13 -1.80 12.60 6.69
CA LYS A 13 -2.24 13.04 5.36
C LYS A 13 -1.31 12.40 4.34
N TRP A 14 -1.93 11.67 3.41
CA TRP A 14 -1.29 11.09 2.24
C TRP A 14 -1.74 11.89 1.04
N ASN A 15 -0.81 12.52 0.35
CA ASN A 15 -1.09 13.14 -0.94
C ASN A 15 -1.07 12.08 -2.06
N ASN A 16 -1.49 12.48 -3.26
CA ASN A 16 -1.61 11.55 -4.39
C ASN A 16 -0.23 11.05 -4.84
N GLU A 17 0.79 11.90 -4.81
CA GLU A 17 2.17 11.53 -5.20
C GLU A 17 2.80 10.54 -4.21
N GLU A 18 2.65 10.77 -2.91
CA GLU A 18 3.07 9.83 -1.85
C GLU A 18 2.36 8.49 -2.01
N THR A 19 1.05 8.52 -2.31
CA THR A 19 0.27 7.29 -2.48
C THR A 19 0.72 6.53 -3.73
N LYS A 20 0.99 7.23 -4.84
CA LYS A 20 1.55 6.62 -6.06
C LYS A 20 2.94 6.03 -5.81
N ALA A 21 3.82 6.77 -5.15
CA ALA A 21 5.17 6.31 -4.81
C ALA A 21 5.12 5.07 -3.90
N LEU A 22 4.21 5.07 -2.93
CA LEU A 22 3.98 3.90 -2.07
C LEU A 22 3.51 2.70 -2.88
N ILE A 23 2.52 2.87 -3.78
CA ILE A 23 2.01 1.78 -4.62
C ILE A 23 3.10 1.26 -5.55
N ALA A 24 3.92 2.13 -6.12
CA ALA A 24 5.04 1.74 -6.99
C ALA A 24 6.10 0.93 -6.23
N LEU A 25 6.58 1.42 -5.08
CA LEU A 25 7.57 0.71 -4.24
C LEU A 25 7.00 -0.61 -3.71
N TRP A 26 5.73 -0.59 -3.29
CA TRP A 26 5.05 -1.79 -2.84
C TRP A 26 4.90 -2.80 -3.99
N GLY A 27 4.55 -2.34 -5.19
CA GLY A 27 4.32 -3.17 -6.38
C GLY A 27 5.56 -3.75 -7.04
N GLN A 28 6.76 -3.35 -6.61
CA GLN A 28 8.00 -3.97 -7.09
C GLN A 28 7.97 -5.48 -6.88
N GLU A 29 8.39 -6.24 -7.90
CA GLU A 29 8.37 -7.69 -7.88
C GLU A 29 9.16 -8.26 -6.70
N GLU A 30 10.33 -7.68 -6.41
CA GLU A 30 11.13 -8.05 -5.25
C GLU A 30 10.38 -7.85 -3.93
N THR A 31 9.73 -6.69 -3.77
CA THR A 31 8.91 -6.38 -2.59
C THR A 31 7.78 -7.38 -2.44
N GLN A 32 7.05 -7.68 -3.52
CA GLN A 32 5.96 -8.66 -3.50
C GLN A 32 6.47 -10.08 -3.21
N ARG A 33 7.60 -10.48 -3.78
CA ARG A 33 8.24 -11.78 -3.53
C ARG A 33 8.67 -11.93 -2.08
N LYS A 34 9.27 -10.90 -1.48
CA LYS A 34 9.63 -10.88 -0.06
C LYS A 34 8.37 -10.98 0.82
N LEU A 35 7.31 -10.24 0.49
CA LEU A 35 6.04 -10.25 1.23
C LEU A 35 5.34 -11.62 1.22
N GLY A 36 5.55 -12.43 0.17
CA GLY A 36 5.02 -13.78 0.08
C GLY A 36 5.82 -14.84 0.85
N LYS A 37 7.11 -14.60 1.09
CA LYS A 37 8.03 -15.56 1.74
C LYS A 37 8.18 -15.35 3.25
N MET A 38 7.88 -14.15 3.76
CA MET A 38 8.14 -13.76 5.15
C MET A 38 6.85 -13.60 5.95
N HIS A 39 6.78 -14.16 7.16
CA HIS A 39 5.67 -13.91 8.09
C HIS A 39 5.78 -12.55 8.79
N ARG A 40 7.02 -12.05 8.98
CA ARG A 40 7.29 -10.75 9.61
C ARG A 40 7.68 -9.74 8.54
N ASN A 41 6.68 -9.06 7.98
CA ASN A 41 6.86 -8.09 6.90
C ASN A 41 7.41 -6.72 7.36
N ARG A 42 7.90 -6.60 8.59
CA ARG A 42 8.34 -5.32 9.15
C ARG A 42 9.50 -4.74 8.34
N ASP A 43 10.53 -5.55 8.10
CA ASP A 43 11.75 -5.13 7.39
C ASP A 43 11.42 -4.64 5.97
N ILE A 44 10.45 -5.28 5.31
CA ILE A 44 9.97 -4.88 3.99
C ILE A 44 9.30 -3.50 4.03
N PHE A 45 8.49 -3.23 5.05
CA PHE A 45 7.89 -1.90 5.21
C PHE A 45 8.91 -0.85 5.64
N GLU A 46 10.01 -1.23 6.31
CA GLU A 46 11.14 -0.35 6.58
C GLU A 46 11.93 -0.02 5.29
N GLU A 47 12.11 -0.99 4.38
CA GLU A 47 12.67 -0.75 3.04
C GLU A 47 11.79 0.21 2.23
N ILE A 48 10.47 0.01 2.22
CA ILE A 48 9.51 0.89 1.53
C ILE A 48 9.54 2.30 2.12
N ALA A 49 9.54 2.43 3.45
CA ALA A 49 9.62 3.72 4.14
C ALA A 49 10.93 4.45 3.79
N SER A 50 12.05 3.72 3.73
CA SER A 50 13.34 4.27 3.31
C SER A 50 13.33 4.72 1.85
N GLY A 51 12.65 3.97 0.97
CA GLY A 51 12.43 4.36 -0.43
C GLY A 51 11.63 5.66 -0.56
N LEU A 52 10.54 5.80 0.22
CA LEU A 52 9.76 7.04 0.27
C LEU A 52 10.60 8.22 0.77
N MET A 53 11.41 8.02 1.80
CA MET A 53 12.29 9.06 2.34
C MET A 53 13.30 9.57 1.30
N LYS A 54 13.84 8.68 0.44
CA LYS A 54 14.74 9.05 -0.66
C LYS A 54 14.06 9.92 -1.73
N ILE A 55 12.76 9.78 -1.90
CA ILE A 55 11.93 10.58 -2.82
C ILE A 55 11.53 11.92 -2.16
N GLY A 56 11.82 12.11 -0.87
CA GLY A 56 11.47 13.31 -0.10
C GLY A 56 10.22 13.17 0.76
N PHE A 57 9.66 11.95 0.87
CA PHE A 57 8.46 11.68 1.66
C PHE A 57 8.82 10.98 2.99
N GLU A 58 8.73 11.71 4.09
CA GLU A 58 8.99 11.16 5.43
C GLU A 58 7.78 10.36 5.93
N LYS A 59 7.79 9.04 5.74
CA LYS A 59 6.79 8.10 6.27
C LYS A 59 7.46 6.97 7.04
N THR A 60 6.81 6.47 8.08
CA THR A 60 7.29 5.30 8.84
C THR A 60 6.76 3.99 8.26
N ALA A 61 7.40 2.86 8.60
CA ALA A 61 6.98 1.52 8.16
C ALA A 61 5.54 1.22 8.57
N GLU A 62 5.13 1.60 9.77
CA GLU A 62 3.79 1.41 10.33
C GLU A 62 2.74 2.22 9.57
N GLN A 63 3.08 3.45 9.18
CA GLN A 63 2.22 4.29 8.36
C GLN A 63 2.04 3.69 6.96
N CYS A 64 3.13 3.22 6.34
CA CYS A 64 3.10 2.55 5.05
C CYS A 64 2.23 1.29 5.11
N LYS A 65 2.43 0.45 6.13
CA LYS A 65 1.64 -0.77 6.37
C LYS A 65 0.15 -0.46 6.53
N THR A 66 -0.19 0.54 7.33
CA THR A 66 -1.58 0.96 7.55
C THR A 66 -2.21 1.49 6.27
N LYS A 67 -1.49 2.31 5.50
CA LYS A 67 -1.96 2.83 4.22
C LYS A 67 -2.18 1.71 3.20
N VAL A 68 -1.25 0.77 3.05
CA VAL A 68 -1.40 -0.40 2.18
C VAL A 68 -2.61 -1.25 2.60
N LYS A 69 -2.81 -1.47 3.91
CA LYS A 69 -4.00 -2.18 4.42
C LYS A 69 -5.30 -1.47 4.01
N ASN A 70 -5.35 -0.16 4.17
CA ASN A 70 -6.53 0.64 3.81
C ASN A 70 -6.78 0.65 2.29
N LEU A 71 -5.73 0.77 1.48
CA LEU A 71 -5.83 0.69 0.01
C LEU A 71 -6.39 -0.66 -0.43
N LYS A 72 -5.86 -1.77 0.10
CA LYS A 72 -6.39 -3.11 -0.18
C LYS A 72 -7.85 -3.27 0.22
N SER A 73 -8.21 -2.77 1.40
CA SER A 73 -9.58 -2.86 1.90
C SER A 73 -10.54 -2.10 0.98
N ARG A 74 -10.22 -0.84 0.66
CA ARG A 74 -11.07 0.00 -0.20
C ARG A 74 -11.15 -0.57 -1.63
N TYR A 75 -10.05 -1.09 -2.17
CA TYR A 75 -10.06 -1.79 -3.46
C TYR A 75 -11.03 -2.97 -3.46
N ARG A 76 -11.00 -3.83 -2.43
CA ARG A 76 -11.94 -4.95 -2.32
C ARG A 76 -13.38 -4.50 -2.21
N THR A 77 -13.65 -3.45 -1.43
CA THR A 77 -14.99 -2.86 -1.30
C THR A 77 -15.50 -2.36 -2.65
N VAL A 78 -14.68 -1.64 -3.40
CA VAL A 78 -15.05 -1.10 -4.72
C VAL A 78 -15.25 -2.23 -5.73
N LEU A 79 -14.38 -3.24 -5.72
CA LEU A 79 -14.49 -4.42 -6.58
C LEU A 79 -15.78 -5.20 -6.31
N ASP A 80 -16.10 -5.48 -5.04
CA ASP A 80 -17.33 -6.18 -4.66
C ASP A 80 -18.58 -5.35 -4.99
N HIS A 81 -18.53 -4.04 -4.76
CA HIS A 81 -19.63 -3.13 -5.09
C HIS A 81 -19.94 -3.12 -6.60
N ASN A 82 -18.90 -3.02 -7.43
CA ASN A 82 -19.04 -2.92 -8.88
C ASN A 82 -19.35 -4.29 -9.55
N ASN A 83 -19.09 -5.40 -8.86
CA ASN A 83 -19.48 -6.73 -9.33
C ASN A 83 -20.96 -7.07 -9.09
N LYS A 84 -21.69 -6.27 -8.29
CA LYS A 84 -23.12 -6.48 -8.02
C LYS A 84 -23.98 -5.72 -9.02
N SER A 85 -24.88 -6.45 -9.68
CA SER A 85 -25.84 -5.86 -10.62
C SER A 85 -26.79 -4.89 -9.91
N GLY A 86 -27.05 -3.73 -10.53
CA GLY A 86 -27.97 -2.71 -10.01
C GLY A 86 -27.32 -1.62 -9.17
N ASN A 87 -26.00 -1.67 -8.95
CA ASN A 87 -25.26 -0.61 -8.29
C ASN A 87 -24.71 0.41 -9.30
N ASP A 88 -24.65 1.68 -8.89
CA ASP A 88 -23.90 2.70 -9.61
C ASP A 88 -22.38 2.42 -9.52
N PRO A 89 -21.59 2.74 -10.56
CA PRO A 89 -20.14 2.53 -10.51
C PRO A 89 -19.48 3.32 -9.38
N MET A 90 -18.79 2.62 -8.47
CA MET A 90 -17.97 3.25 -7.45
C MET A 90 -16.57 3.51 -7.98
N PHE A 91 -16.12 4.77 -7.89
CA PHE A 91 -14.78 5.15 -8.32
C PHE A 91 -13.78 5.17 -7.16
N MET A 92 -12.57 4.70 -7.44
CA MET A 92 -11.45 4.75 -6.53
C MET A 92 -10.19 5.23 -7.25
N PRO A 93 -9.52 6.28 -6.75
CA PRO A 93 -8.20 6.64 -7.25
C PRO A 93 -7.23 5.47 -7.09
N PHE A 94 -6.37 5.25 -8.10
CA PHE A 94 -5.39 4.17 -8.15
C PHE A 94 -6.00 2.75 -8.25
N PHE A 95 -7.26 2.63 -8.65
CA PHE A 95 -7.90 1.33 -8.80
C PHE A 95 -7.16 0.44 -9.79
N ASP A 96 -6.75 0.94 -10.96
CA ASP A 96 -6.07 0.16 -11.99
C ASP A 96 -4.68 -0.31 -11.55
N ASP A 97 -3.91 0.56 -10.88
CA ASP A 97 -2.61 0.21 -10.30
C ASP A 97 -2.76 -0.91 -9.26
N LEU A 98 -3.77 -0.79 -8.40
CA LEU A 98 -4.09 -1.81 -7.38
C LEU A 98 -4.62 -3.09 -8.02
N HIS A 99 -5.45 -2.99 -9.07
CA HIS A 99 -6.03 -4.12 -9.77
C HIS A 99 -4.93 -4.96 -10.42
N THR A 100 -3.99 -4.33 -11.13
CA THR A 100 -2.83 -5.01 -11.73
C THR A 100 -1.99 -5.72 -10.66
N LEU A 101 -1.67 -5.03 -9.57
CA LEU A 101 -0.83 -5.56 -8.48
C LEU A 101 -1.51 -6.67 -7.65
N LEU A 102 -2.85 -6.65 -7.56
CA LEU A 102 -3.63 -7.59 -6.74
C LEU A 102 -4.23 -8.75 -7.54
N ARG A 103 -4.48 -8.60 -8.84
CA ARG A 103 -5.08 -9.62 -9.71
C ARG A 103 -4.08 -10.70 -10.13
N ASP A 104 -2.82 -10.34 -10.38
CA ASP A 104 -1.77 -11.28 -10.80
C ASP A 104 -1.19 -12.13 -9.66
N ARG A 105 -1.87 -12.20 -8.52
CA ARG A 105 -1.55 -13.20 -7.50
C ARG A 105 -2.42 -14.43 -7.73
N PRO A 106 -1.87 -15.53 -8.28
CA PRO A 106 -2.47 -16.82 -8.04
C PRO A 106 -2.44 -17.02 -6.53
N THR A 107 -3.60 -16.96 -5.89
CA THR A 107 -3.79 -17.74 -4.67
C THR A 107 -3.48 -19.17 -5.09
N SER A 108 -2.28 -19.67 -4.76
CA SER A 108 -2.00 -21.10 -4.88
C SER A 108 -3.15 -21.81 -4.17
N ARG A 109 -3.96 -22.46 -5.00
CA ARG A 109 -5.10 -23.27 -4.61
C ARG A 109 -4.60 -24.61 -4.13
#